data_AF-A0A3M8K7K1-F1
#
_entry.id   AF-A0A3M8K7K1-F1
#
_cell.length_a   1.000
_cell.length_b   1.000
_cell.length_c   1.000
_cell.angle_alpha   90.00
_cell.angle_beta   90.00
_cell.angle_gamma   90.00
#
_symmetry.space_group_name_H-M   'P 1'
#
loop_
_entity.id
_entity.type
_entity.pdbx_description
1 polymer ?
#
loop_
_entity_poly.entity_id
_entity_poly.type
_entity_poly.pdbx_seq_one_letter_code
_entity_poly.pdbx_strand_id
1 'polypeptide(L)'
;MSASSTARIRCAEPGRYAKFLTERFARSARTEWNKQQGRGSLMFAWGKEVEVDMIAGDGVLLLHLECPVQQVEQLEAIIGIAVVEIGDKEELHVQWRRAGGTDGTRWTARA
;
A
#
# COMPACT_ATOMS: atom_id res chain seq x y z
N MET A 1 -4.70 12.21 -16.70
CA MET A 1 -4.78 12.84 -15.36
C MET A 1 -4.38 11.78 -14.35
N SER A 2 -3.43 12.08 -13.48
CA SER A 2 -3.03 11.21 -12.38
C SER A 2 -3.83 11.51 -11.11
N ALA A 3 -3.92 10.52 -10.23
CA ALA A 3 -4.50 10.60 -8.91
C ALA A 3 -3.47 10.11 -7.88
N SER A 4 -3.50 10.77 -6.73
CA SER A 4 -2.68 10.45 -5.57
C SER A 4 -3.57 9.97 -4.42
N SER A 5 -3.18 8.90 -3.76
CA SER A 5 -3.89 8.38 -2.57
C SER A 5 -2.90 7.87 -1.53
N THR A 6 -3.17 8.13 -0.25
CA THR A 6 -2.30 7.72 0.86
C THR A 6 -3.05 6.89 1.88
N ALA A 7 -2.38 5.88 2.44
CA ALA A 7 -2.92 5.08 3.55
C ALA A 7 -1.91 5.00 4.70
N ARG A 8 -2.40 5.23 5.92
CA ARG A 8 -1.61 5.10 7.17
C ARG A 8 -2.13 3.91 7.96
N ILE A 9 -1.31 2.87 8.06
CA ILE A 9 -1.68 1.60 8.66
C ILE A 9 -0.90 1.45 9.96
N ARG A 10 -1.60 1.36 11.10
CA ARG A 10 -0.96 1.07 12.39
C ARG A 10 -0.77 -0.43 12.53
N CYS A 11 0.45 -0.87 12.86
CA CYS A 11 0.80 -2.28 13.05
C CYS A 11 2.09 -2.45 13.84
N ALA A 12 2.31 -3.62 14.45
CA ALA A 12 3.47 -3.85 15.31
C ALA A 12 4.80 -3.91 14.53
N GLU A 13 4.77 -4.48 13.32
CA GLU A 13 5.96 -4.70 12.49
C GLU A 13 5.80 -4.13 11.07
N PRO A 14 5.82 -2.81 10.86
CA PRO A 14 5.51 -2.21 9.55
C PRO A 14 6.48 -2.67 8.44
N GLY A 15 7.74 -2.96 8.78
CA GLY A 15 8.71 -3.51 7.82
C GLY A 15 8.39 -4.93 7.34
N ARG A 16 7.69 -5.74 8.16
CA ARG A 16 7.22 -7.08 7.77
C ARG A 16 6.15 -6.98 6.69
N TYR A 17 5.21 -6.05 6.87
CA TYR A 17 4.14 -5.79 5.91
C TYR A 17 4.66 -5.19 4.60
N ALA A 18 5.59 -4.24 4.66
CA ALA A 18 6.21 -3.69 3.45
C ALA A 18 6.96 -4.77 2.64
N LYS A 19 7.74 -5.61 3.31
CA LYS A 19 8.41 -6.76 2.65
C LYS A 19 7.38 -7.70 2.02
N PHE A 20 6.32 -8.06 2.72
CA PHE A 20 5.28 -8.91 2.17
C PHE A 20 4.63 -8.31 0.91
N LEU A 21 4.34 -7.02 0.89
CA LEU A 21 3.81 -6.36 -0.29
C LEU A 21 4.76 -6.50 -1.49
N THR A 22 6.08 -6.32 -1.28
CA THR A 22 7.05 -6.55 -2.36
C THR A 22 7.01 -7.98 -2.88
N GLU A 23 6.94 -8.99 -2.00
CA GLU A 23 6.87 -10.39 -2.40
C GLU A 23 5.54 -10.72 -3.12
N ARG A 24 4.42 -10.18 -2.61
CA ARG A 24 3.07 -10.38 -3.16
C ARG A 24 2.94 -9.87 -4.59
N PHE A 25 3.57 -8.72 -4.87
CA PHE A 25 3.49 -8.04 -6.17
C PHE A 25 4.70 -8.29 -7.07
N ALA A 26 5.72 -9.04 -6.65
CA ALA A 26 6.93 -9.30 -7.43
C ALA A 26 6.69 -9.92 -8.82
N ARG A 27 5.55 -10.60 -9.03
CA ARG A 27 5.18 -11.15 -10.35
C ARG A 27 4.54 -10.13 -11.29
N SER A 28 3.98 -9.05 -10.76
CA SER A 28 3.20 -8.04 -11.51
C SER A 28 3.83 -6.65 -11.50
N ALA A 29 4.84 -6.44 -10.66
CA ALA A 29 5.52 -5.17 -10.45
C ALA A 29 7.02 -5.39 -10.28
N ARG A 30 7.82 -4.40 -10.68
CA ARG A 30 9.18 -4.24 -10.16
C ARG A 30 9.06 -3.77 -8.72
N THR A 31 9.77 -4.40 -7.80
CA THR A 31 9.64 -4.12 -6.36
C THR A 31 11.01 -3.92 -5.73
N GLU A 32 11.10 -3.00 -4.78
CA GLU A 32 12.32 -2.72 -4.02
C GLU A 32 11.97 -2.56 -2.54
N TRP A 33 12.79 -3.14 -1.65
CA TRP A 33 12.65 -2.98 -0.20
C TRP A 33 14.02 -2.82 0.46
N ASN A 34 14.22 -1.70 1.16
CA ASN A 34 15.39 -1.42 1.97
C ASN A 34 15.01 -1.42 3.46
N LYS A 35 15.30 -2.54 4.13
CA LYS A 35 15.02 -2.71 5.56
C LYS A 35 15.75 -1.71 6.45
N GLN A 36 16.98 -1.30 6.11
CA GLN A 36 17.74 -0.34 6.91
C GLN A 36 17.14 1.06 6.85
N GLN A 37 16.62 1.46 5.69
CA GLN A 37 16.01 2.78 5.50
C GLN A 37 14.51 2.80 5.81
N GLY A 38 13.87 1.63 6.02
CA GLY A 38 12.43 1.53 6.19
C GLY A 38 11.66 2.02 4.97
N ARG A 39 12.22 1.85 3.76
CA ARG A 39 11.64 2.36 2.51
C ARG A 39 11.56 1.28 1.45
N GLY A 40 10.55 1.37 0.60
CA GLY A 40 10.45 0.54 -0.60
C GLY A 40 9.44 1.09 -1.59
N SER A 41 9.36 0.45 -2.74
CA SER A 41 8.48 0.84 -3.84
C SER A 41 7.97 -0.34 -4.65
N LEU A 42 6.82 -0.15 -5.30
CA LEU A 42 6.23 -1.06 -6.28
C LEU A 42 5.94 -0.27 -7.56
N MET A 43 6.45 -0.73 -8.70
CA MET A 43 6.16 -0.15 -10.02
C MET A 43 5.51 -1.22 -10.91
N PHE A 44 4.22 -1.08 -11.21
CA PHE A 44 3.48 -2.13 -11.92
C PHE A 44 3.82 -2.17 -13.41
N ALA A 45 4.14 -3.36 -13.93
CA ALA A 45 4.63 -3.51 -15.31
C ALA A 45 3.56 -3.23 -16.38
N TRP A 46 2.29 -3.44 -16.03
CA TRP A 46 1.13 -3.23 -16.91
C TRP A 46 0.58 -1.80 -16.85
N GLY A 47 1.14 -0.94 -15.99
CA GLY A 47 0.77 0.47 -15.87
C GLY A 47 1.99 1.30 -15.52
N LYS A 48 2.70 1.82 -16.54
CA LYS A 48 3.93 2.63 -16.38
C LYS A 48 3.74 3.88 -15.48
N GLU A 49 2.50 4.25 -15.20
CA GLU A 49 2.10 5.38 -14.37
C GLU A 49 1.62 4.96 -12.97
N VAL A 50 1.73 3.67 -12.61
CA VAL A 50 1.30 3.14 -11.31
C VAL A 50 2.51 2.86 -10.42
N GLU A 51 2.65 3.67 -9.39
CA GLU A 51 3.72 3.60 -8.40
C GLU A 51 3.14 3.57 -6.99
N VAL A 52 3.72 2.74 -6.12
CA VAL A 52 3.40 2.70 -4.70
C VAL A 52 4.67 2.86 -3.91
N ASP A 53 4.81 3.96 -3.21
CA ASP A 53 5.88 4.17 -2.23
C ASP A 53 5.46 3.68 -0.85
N MET A 54 6.42 3.12 -0.13
CA MET A 54 6.24 2.57 1.20
C MET A 54 7.25 3.17 2.16
N ILE A 55 6.76 3.62 3.32
CA ILE A 55 7.59 4.05 4.45
C ILE A 55 7.13 3.30 5.70
N ALA A 56 8.04 2.53 6.29
CA ALA A 56 7.82 1.82 7.54
C ALA A 56 8.63 2.45 8.67
N GLY A 57 7.96 2.81 9.75
CA GLY A 57 8.61 3.36 10.95
C GLY A 57 7.59 3.61 12.04
N ASP A 58 8.05 3.66 13.29
CA ASP A 58 7.24 4.07 14.46
C ASP A 58 5.87 3.38 14.59
N GLY A 59 5.80 2.08 14.28
CA GLY A 59 4.55 1.29 14.34
C GLY A 59 3.54 1.66 13.24
N VAL A 60 3.99 2.31 12.16
CA VAL A 60 3.16 2.73 11.04
C VAL A 60 3.80 2.29 9.71
N LEU A 61 2.97 1.71 8.84
CA LEU A 61 3.24 1.59 7.42
C LEU A 61 2.46 2.69 6.69
N LEU A 62 3.17 3.62 6.08
CA LEU A 62 2.61 4.60 5.15
C LEU A 62 2.74 4.06 3.73
N LEU A 63 1.63 4.07 3.01
CA LEU A 63 1.56 3.80 1.58
C LEU A 63 1.19 5.09 0.84
N HIS A 64 1.84 5.35 -0.27
CA HIS A 64 1.51 6.44 -1.19
C HIS A 64 1.40 5.87 -2.60
N LEU A 65 0.18 5.93 -3.15
CA LEU A 65 -0.19 5.46 -4.47
C LEU A 65 -0.28 6.64 -5.43
N GLU A 66 0.43 6.56 -6.54
CA GLU A 66 0.24 7.40 -7.73
C GLU A 66 -0.24 6.51 -8.88
N CYS A 67 -1.30 6.92 -9.58
CA CYS A 67 -1.89 6.14 -10.67
C CYS A 67 -2.80 6.99 -11.59
N PRO A 68 -3.29 6.46 -12.72
CA PRO A 68 -4.36 7.10 -13.47
C PRO A 68 -5.65 7.22 -12.63
N VAL A 69 -6.36 8.35 -12.74
CA VAL A 69 -7.61 8.62 -11.99
C VAL A 69 -8.64 7.49 -12.13
N GLN A 70 -8.72 6.86 -13.31
CA GLN A 70 -9.67 5.79 -13.60
C GLN A 70 -9.35 4.48 -12.87
N GLN A 71 -8.13 4.32 -12.36
CA GLN A 71 -7.65 3.09 -11.73
C GLN A 71 -7.52 3.22 -10.21
N VAL A 72 -7.62 4.44 -9.65
CA VAL A 72 -7.34 4.70 -8.23
C VAL A 72 -8.15 3.81 -7.30
N GLU A 73 -9.45 3.66 -7.54
CA GLU A 73 -10.33 2.85 -6.69
C GLU A 73 -9.97 1.35 -6.75
N GLN A 74 -9.69 0.83 -7.95
CA GLN A 74 -9.30 -0.56 -8.15
C GLN A 74 -7.94 -0.85 -7.50
N LEU A 75 -6.98 0.07 -7.60
CA LEU A 75 -5.65 -0.09 -7.01
C LEU A 75 -5.68 0.03 -5.48
N GLU A 76 -6.44 1.00 -4.94
CA GLU A 76 -6.73 1.10 -3.51
C GLU A 76 -7.30 -0.22 -2.97
N ALA A 77 -8.19 -0.87 -3.74
CA ALA A 77 -8.77 -2.15 -3.38
C ALA A 77 -7.76 -3.31 -3.39
N ILE A 78 -7.02 -3.48 -4.48
CA ILE A 78 -6.02 -4.56 -4.62
C ILE A 78 -4.96 -4.48 -3.52
N ILE A 79 -4.45 -3.28 -3.24
CA ILE A 79 -3.43 -3.06 -2.22
C ILE A 79 -4.04 -3.21 -0.82
N GLY A 80 -5.23 -2.63 -0.59
CA GLY A 80 -5.93 -2.73 0.69
C GLY A 80 -6.21 -4.18 1.11
N ILE A 81 -6.71 -5.00 0.17
CA ILE A 81 -6.92 -6.44 0.37
C ILE A 81 -5.61 -7.13 0.72
N ALA A 82 -4.54 -6.89 -0.06
CA ALA A 82 -3.25 -7.53 0.18
C ALA A 82 -2.70 -7.23 1.59
N VAL A 83 -2.89 -6.02 2.10
CA VAL A 83 -2.48 -5.66 3.47
C VAL A 83 -3.30 -6.41 4.53
N VAL A 84 -4.62 -6.47 4.38
CA VAL A 84 -5.46 -7.11 5.42
C VAL A 84 -5.37 -8.64 5.39
N GLU A 85 -5.07 -9.24 4.24
CA GLU A 85 -4.88 -10.70 4.10
C GLU A 85 -3.62 -11.23 4.81
N ILE A 86 -2.56 -10.43 4.97
CA ILE A 86 -1.41 -10.82 5.82
C ILE A 86 -1.69 -10.58 7.31
N GLY A 87 -2.73 -9.82 7.64
CA GLY A 87 -3.11 -9.41 8.99
C GLY A 87 -3.73 -10.50 9.86
N ASP A 88 -3.60 -11.80 9.56
CA ASP A 88 -4.30 -12.91 10.22
C ASP A 88 -4.22 -12.97 11.76
N LYS A 89 -3.37 -12.15 12.40
CA LYS A 89 -3.23 -12.04 13.86
C LYS A 89 -3.37 -10.63 14.42
N GLU A 90 -3.52 -9.62 13.57
CA GLU A 90 -3.63 -8.20 13.96
C GLU A 90 -4.84 -7.58 13.28
N GLU A 91 -5.66 -6.84 14.04
CA GLU A 91 -6.76 -6.07 13.46
C GLU A 91 -6.19 -4.90 12.65
N LEU A 92 -5.91 -5.14 11.37
CA LEU A 92 -5.39 -4.12 10.46
C LEU A 92 -6.53 -3.31 9.87
N HIS A 93 -6.35 -1.99 9.86
CA HIS A 93 -7.23 -1.06 9.17
C HIS A 93 -6.45 -0.28 8.13
N VAL A 94 -6.92 -0.34 6.88
CA VAL A 94 -6.44 0.48 5.77
C VAL A 94 -7.51 1.50 5.45
N GLN A 95 -7.16 2.77 5.53
CA GLN A 95 -8.02 3.88 5.10
C GLN A 95 -7.24 4.72 4.11
N TRP A 96 -7.72 4.76 2.87
CA TRP A 96 -7.15 5.61 1.83
C TRP A 96 -7.67 7.05 1.94
N ARG A 97 -6.80 8.01 1.63
CA ARG A 97 -7.05 9.44 1.56
C ARG A 97 -6.52 9.94 0.23
N ARG A 98 -7.42 10.34 -0.66
CA ARG A 98 -7.09 10.88 -1.99
C ARG A 98 -6.65 12.34 -1.87
N ALA A 99 -5.93 12.83 -2.89
CA ALA A 99 -5.56 14.25 -2.99
C ALA A 99 -6.78 15.16 -2.76
N GLY A 100 -6.58 16.25 -2.03
CA GLY A 100 -7.67 17.16 -1.62
C GLY A 100 -8.43 16.74 -0.37
N GLY A 101 -8.06 15.61 0.27
CA GLY A 101 -8.61 15.18 1.56
C GLY A 101 -9.82 14.26 1.46
N THR A 102 -10.29 13.97 0.24
CA THR A 102 -11.41 13.07 -0.03
C THR A 102 -11.10 11.65 0.47
N ASP A 103 -12.09 11.01 1.09
CA ASP A 103 -11.99 9.62 1.49
C ASP A 103 -11.88 8.70 0.26
N GLY A 104 -10.90 7.79 0.30
CA GLY A 104 -10.79 6.65 -0.62
C GLY A 104 -11.44 5.40 -0.02
N THR A 105 -11.10 4.22 -0.54
CA THR A 105 -11.63 2.96 -0.01
C THR A 105 -11.09 2.62 1.38
N ARG A 106 -11.82 1.76 2.10
CA ARG A 106 -11.47 1.28 3.44
C ARG A 106 -11.49 -0.25 3.49
N TRP A 107 -10.50 -0.83 4.15
CA TRP A 107 -10.34 -2.28 4.31
C TRP A 107 -9.99 -2.62 5.76
N THR A 108 -10.57 -3.69 6.28
CA THR A 108 -10.31 -4.17 7.63
C THR A 108 -10.12 -5.68 7.62
N ALA A 109 -9.12 -6.19 8.33
CA ALA A 109 -9.00 -7.63 8.55
C ALA A 109 -10.26 -8.15 9.25
N ARG A 110 -10.78 -9.31 8.84
CA ARG A 110 -11.86 -9.97 9.58
C ARG A 110 -11.21 -10.75 10.73
N ALA A 111 -11.61 -10.43 11.96
CA ALA A 111 -11.24 -11.18 13.16
C ALA A 111 -11.85 -12.59 13.16
#